data_AF-A0A7S1E0P0-F1
#
_entry.id   AF-A0A7S1E0P0-F1
#
_cell.length_a   1.000
_cell.length_b   1.000
_cell.length_c   1.000
_cell.angle_alpha   90.00
_cell.angle_beta   90.00
_cell.angle_gamma   90.00
#
_symmetry.space_group_name_H-M   'P 1'
#
loop_
_entity.id
_entity.type
_entity.pdbx_description
1 polymer ?
#
loop_
_entity_poly.entity_id
_entity_poly.type
_entity_poly.pdbx_seq_one_letter_code
_entity_poly.pdbx_strand_id
1 'polypeptide(L)'
;MVCGMSGVLHLVAISVNQIRTKRKAKALSLLRKRGFAAQSGTISLPGAEPSLSETASKVASRFLWGGLTTIPATAAYNNGLAGAFWISAGWVWPLFLLPPLAVRARGRFRTSHTILGPLRESYGRWVHALAILPCLASTLIKASVNLSVAAKVLSALAGTHPMACAIIIPTCAVVC
;
A
#
# COMPACT_ATOMS: atom_id res chain seq x y z
N MET A 1 14.75 6.89 1.58
CA MET A 1 13.58 6.22 0.97
C MET A 1 12.32 7.10 0.89
N VAL A 2 12.37 8.39 1.27
CA VAL A 2 11.23 9.33 1.19
C VAL A 2 11.13 10.01 -0.19
N CYS A 3 12.24 10.09 -0.94
CA CYS A 3 12.31 10.77 -2.25
C CYS A 3 11.49 10.07 -3.37
N GLY A 4 11.35 8.74 -3.31
CA GLY A 4 10.56 7.98 -4.30
C GLY A 4 9.05 8.18 -4.19
N MET A 5 8.54 8.63 -3.03
CA MET A 5 7.11 8.82 -2.83
C MET A 5 6.64 10.19 -3.33
N SER A 6 7.50 11.21 -3.31
CA SER A 6 7.18 12.55 -3.84
C SER A 6 6.97 12.58 -5.35
N GLY A 7 7.78 11.85 -6.13
CA GLY A 7 7.60 11.76 -7.58
C GLY A 7 6.31 11.04 -7.99
N VAL A 8 5.97 9.96 -7.28
CA VAL A 8 4.71 9.23 -7.50
C VAL A 8 3.50 10.04 -7.03
N LEU A 9 3.61 10.78 -5.92
CA LEU A 9 2.56 11.70 -5.46
C LEU A 9 2.33 12.86 -6.43
N HIS A 10 3.37 13.43 -7.05
CA HIS A 10 3.21 14.48 -8.07
C HIS A 10 2.54 13.97 -9.36
N LEU A 11 2.92 12.78 -9.85
CA LEU A 11 2.27 12.17 -11.01
C LEU A 11 0.83 11.72 -10.73
N VAL A 12 0.56 11.25 -9.51
CA VAL A 12 -0.80 10.94 -9.04
C VAL A 12 -1.60 12.23 -8.85
N ALA A 13 -1.03 13.31 -8.34
CA ALA A 13 -1.71 14.60 -8.17
C ALA A 13 -2.11 15.22 -9.52
N ILE A 14 -1.24 15.14 -10.54
CA ILE A 14 -1.54 15.59 -11.91
C ILE A 14 -2.67 14.73 -12.52
N SER A 15 -2.62 13.41 -12.34
CA SER A 15 -3.66 12.50 -12.83
C SER A 15 -5.00 12.66 -12.10
N VAL A 16 -4.97 12.92 -10.79
CA VAL A 16 -6.15 13.17 -9.96
C VAL A 16 -6.79 14.53 -10.30
N ASN A 17 -6.01 15.56 -10.62
CA ASN A 17 -6.53 16.89 -10.93
C ASN A 17 -7.32 16.90 -12.26
N GLN A 18 -6.83 16.18 -13.27
CA GLN A 18 -7.53 15.97 -14.55
C GLN A 18 -8.87 15.21 -14.39
N ILE A 19 -8.95 14.35 -13.37
CA ILE A 19 -10.14 13.58 -13.01
C ILE A 19 -11.13 14.40 -12.14
N ARG A 20 -10.65 15.44 -11.44
CA ARG A 20 -11.41 16.18 -10.40
C ARG A 20 -12.41 17.19 -10.97
N THR A 21 -12.13 17.78 -12.14
CA THR A 21 -12.96 18.83 -12.74
C THR A 21 -14.22 18.28 -13.41
N LYS A 22 -14.14 17.16 -14.15
CA LYS A 22 -15.30 16.58 -14.86
C LYS A 22 -16.29 15.79 -14.00
N ARG A 23 -15.95 15.46 -12.75
CA ARG A 23 -16.70 14.49 -11.90
C ARG A 23 -17.42 15.11 -10.70
N LYS A 24 -17.06 16.32 -10.26
CA LYS A 24 -17.64 16.97 -9.07
C LYS A 24 -19.13 17.34 -9.21
N ALA A 25 -19.58 17.73 -10.40
CA ALA A 25 -20.96 18.21 -10.59
C ALA A 25 -22.02 17.10 -10.63
N LYS A 26 -21.70 15.91 -11.16
CA LYS A 26 -22.68 14.83 -11.40
C LYS A 26 -22.62 13.67 -10.40
N ALA A 27 -21.49 13.52 -9.68
CA ALA A 27 -21.29 12.42 -8.73
C ALA A 27 -21.68 12.76 -7.30
N LEU A 28 -21.68 14.04 -6.90
CA LEU A 28 -21.98 14.45 -5.52
C LEU A 28 -23.43 14.13 -5.12
N SER A 29 -24.38 14.24 -6.06
CA SER A 29 -25.80 13.96 -5.84
C SER A 29 -26.13 12.46 -5.77
N LEU A 30 -25.36 11.61 -6.46
CA LEU A 30 -25.55 10.15 -6.45
C LEU A 30 -24.76 9.46 -5.32
N LEU A 31 -23.68 10.07 -4.83
CA LEU A 31 -22.86 9.56 -3.74
C LEU A 31 -23.48 9.77 -2.34
N ARG A 32 -24.35 10.77 -2.15
CA ARG A 32 -25.06 10.96 -0.86
C ARG A 32 -26.11 9.89 -0.59
N LYS A 33 -26.73 9.33 -1.65
CA LYS A 33 -27.79 8.31 -1.53
C LYS A 33 -27.28 6.87 -1.37
N ARG A 34 -26.00 6.61 -1.68
CA ARG A 34 -25.43 5.24 -1.66
C ARG A 34 -24.33 5.01 -0.62
N GLY A 35 -23.80 6.06 0.01
CA GLY A 35 -22.54 6.00 0.77
C GLY A 35 -22.61 5.54 2.23
N PHE A 36 -23.79 5.26 2.80
CA PHE A 36 -23.91 4.93 4.23
C PHE A 36 -24.75 3.66 4.53
N ALA A 37 -25.49 3.13 3.55
CA ALA A 37 -26.44 2.04 3.77
C ALA A 37 -25.84 0.62 3.65
N ALA A 38 -24.59 0.48 3.22
CA ALA A 38 -23.96 -0.83 2.98
C ALA A 38 -22.85 -1.16 4.01
N GLN A 39 -22.97 -0.64 5.22
CA GLN A 39 -22.02 -0.83 6.32
C GLN A 39 -22.67 -1.62 7.46
N SER A 40 -23.21 -2.80 7.16
CA SER A 40 -23.62 -3.77 8.18
C SER A 40 -23.33 -5.19 7.69
N GLY A 41 -22.83 -6.02 8.60
CA GLY A 41 -21.96 -7.16 8.32
C GLY A 41 -22.53 -8.26 7.42
N THR A 42 -21.75 -8.65 6.42
CA THR A 42 -21.85 -9.95 5.77
C THR A 42 -20.45 -10.49 5.55
N ILE A 43 -20.18 -11.68 6.07
CA ILE A 43 -19.00 -12.49 5.71
C ILE A 43 -19.17 -12.83 4.23
N SER A 44 -18.25 -12.39 3.38
CA SER A 44 -18.38 -12.57 1.94
C SER A 44 -18.31 -14.04 1.53
N LEU A 45 -19.39 -14.52 0.92
CA LEU A 45 -19.42 -15.78 0.16
C LEU A 45 -18.62 -15.63 -1.14
N PRO A 46 -18.09 -16.73 -1.72
CA PRO A 46 -17.39 -16.68 -3.01
C PRO A 46 -18.28 -16.03 -4.10
N GLY A 47 -17.86 -14.88 -4.63
CA GLY A 47 -18.58 -14.15 -5.67
C GLY A 47 -19.29 -12.86 -5.21
N ALA A 48 -19.37 -12.59 -3.91
CA ALA A 48 -19.91 -11.34 -3.38
C ALA A 48 -18.92 -10.16 -3.50
N GLU A 49 -19.45 -8.95 -3.72
CA GLU A 49 -18.66 -7.72 -3.75
C GLU A 49 -18.04 -7.48 -2.36
N PRO A 50 -16.72 -7.29 -2.22
CA PRO A 50 -16.10 -7.12 -0.91
C PRO A 50 -16.57 -5.84 -0.23
N SER A 51 -16.95 -5.95 1.04
CA SER A 51 -17.40 -4.81 1.85
C SER A 51 -16.27 -3.80 2.12
N LEU A 52 -16.61 -2.60 2.60
CA LEU A 52 -15.62 -1.56 2.90
C LEU A 52 -14.64 -2.03 3.99
N SER A 53 -15.11 -2.72 5.02
CA SER A 53 -14.30 -3.24 6.11
C SER A 53 -13.33 -4.33 5.64
N GLU A 54 -13.75 -5.21 4.74
CA GLU A 54 -12.86 -6.20 4.12
C GLU A 54 -11.79 -5.55 3.23
N THR A 55 -12.17 -4.53 2.47
CA THR A 55 -11.21 -3.77 1.66
C THR A 55 -10.22 -3.03 2.55
N ALA A 56 -10.68 -2.48 3.67
CA ALA A 56 -9.82 -1.82 4.65
C ALA A 56 -8.83 -2.80 5.30
N SER A 57 -9.27 -4.00 5.68
CA SER A 57 -8.40 -5.04 6.23
C SER A 57 -7.31 -5.48 5.24
N LYS A 58 -7.69 -5.70 3.97
CA LYS A 58 -6.75 -6.04 2.88
C LYS A 58 -5.71 -4.95 2.62
N VAL A 59 -6.09 -3.68 2.82
CA VAL A 59 -5.14 -2.55 2.72
C VAL A 59 -4.24 -2.53 3.96
N ALA A 60 -4.82 -2.66 5.16
CA ALA A 60 -4.08 -2.64 6.41
C ALA A 60 -2.99 -3.71 6.48
N SER A 61 -3.30 -4.94 6.07
CA SER A 61 -2.33 -6.05 6.07
C SER A 61 -1.11 -5.78 5.17
N ARG A 62 -1.31 -5.13 4.03
CA ARG A 62 -0.21 -4.76 3.10
C ARG A 62 0.66 -3.62 3.62
N PHE A 63 0.12 -2.81 4.53
CA PHE A 63 0.84 -1.69 5.15
C PHE A 63 1.66 -2.14 6.36
N LEU A 64 1.23 -3.19 7.06
CA LEU A 64 1.92 -3.74 8.22
C LEU A 64 3.05 -4.70 7.82
N TRP A 65 4.09 -4.14 7.18
CA TRP A 65 5.34 -4.88 6.93
C TRP A 65 6.40 -4.60 8.03
N GLY A 66 7.51 -5.33 8.01
CA GLY A 66 8.55 -5.24 9.06
C GLY A 66 9.26 -3.88 9.15
N GLY A 67 9.39 -3.16 8.03
CA GLY A 67 10.01 -1.83 8.03
C GLY A 67 9.22 -0.80 8.83
N LEU A 68 7.89 -0.83 8.77
CA LEU A 68 7.01 0.14 9.44
C LEU A 68 6.93 -0.12 10.94
N THR A 69 7.15 -1.36 11.40
CA THR A 69 7.16 -1.66 12.84
C THR A 69 8.52 -1.36 13.45
N THR A 70 9.61 -1.65 12.73
CA THR A 70 10.96 -1.53 13.26
C THR A 70 11.46 -0.09 13.27
N ILE A 71 11.21 0.69 12.22
CA ILE A 71 11.68 2.08 12.12
C ILE A 71 11.16 2.98 13.26
N PRO A 72 9.85 3.02 13.59
CA PRO A 72 9.38 3.82 14.71
C PRO A 72 9.82 3.25 16.07
N ALA A 73 10.04 1.93 16.19
CA ALA A 73 10.60 1.35 17.41
C ALA A 73 12.05 1.81 17.64
N THR A 74 12.87 1.83 16.59
CA THR A 74 14.24 2.37 16.67
C THR A 74 14.23 3.88 16.91
N ALA A 75 13.29 4.62 16.30
CA ALA A 75 13.14 6.04 16.55
C ALA A 75 12.67 6.33 17.99
N ALA A 76 11.80 5.51 18.56
CA ALA A 76 11.38 5.59 19.96
C ALA A 76 12.55 5.35 20.90
N TYR A 77 13.41 4.38 20.58
CA TYR A 77 14.59 4.05 21.37
C TYR A 77 15.61 5.20 21.40
N ASN A 78 15.87 5.83 20.25
CA ASN A 78 16.91 6.87 20.14
C ASN A 78 16.41 8.27 20.48
N ASN A 79 15.18 8.61 20.10
CA ASN A 79 14.65 9.99 20.14
C ASN A 79 13.36 10.11 20.99
N GLY A 80 13.02 9.08 21.76
CA GLY A 80 11.81 9.03 22.56
C GLY A 80 10.51 9.05 21.74
N LEU A 81 9.39 9.31 22.41
CA LEU A 81 8.05 9.33 21.81
C LEU A 81 7.89 10.33 20.66
N ALA A 82 8.58 11.47 20.73
CA ALA A 82 8.52 12.50 19.69
C ALA A 82 9.08 12.01 18.34
N GLY A 83 10.17 11.23 18.36
CA GLY A 83 10.76 10.66 17.15
C GLY A 83 9.86 9.60 16.50
N ALA A 84 9.21 8.77 17.29
CA ALA A 84 8.25 7.78 16.79
C ALA A 84 6.99 8.44 16.22
N PHE A 85 6.48 9.50 16.87
CA PHE A 85 5.30 10.23 16.41
C PHE A 85 5.49 10.82 15.02
N TRP A 86 6.63 11.49 14.78
CA TRP A 86 6.87 12.16 13.50
C TRP A 86 6.96 11.17 12.32
N ILE A 87 7.58 10.02 12.52
CA ILE A 87 7.72 9.00 11.49
C ILE A 87 6.41 8.25 11.25
N SER A 88 5.67 7.91 12.31
CA SER A 88 4.38 7.20 12.20
C SER A 88 3.29 8.08 11.58
N ALA A 89 3.22 9.37 11.92
CA ALA A 89 2.21 10.28 11.39
C ALA A 89 2.23 10.36 9.85
N GLY A 90 3.42 10.32 9.24
CA GLY A 90 3.57 10.35 7.78
C GLY A 90 3.08 9.09 7.07
N TRP A 91 3.02 7.94 7.75
CA TRP A 91 2.66 6.64 7.17
C TRP A 91 1.22 6.23 7.41
N VAL A 92 0.52 6.89 8.34
CA VAL A 92 -0.88 6.60 8.69
C VAL A 92 -1.87 7.15 7.65
N TRP A 93 -1.51 8.23 6.95
CA TRP A 93 -2.39 8.86 5.95
C TRP A 93 -2.89 7.86 4.88
N PRO A 94 -2.03 7.08 4.20
CA PRO A 94 -2.48 6.08 3.22
C PRO A 94 -3.52 5.06 3.73
N LEU A 95 -3.45 4.65 5.00
CA LEU A 95 -4.41 3.72 5.60
C LEU A 95 -5.83 4.30 5.63
N PHE A 96 -5.97 5.62 5.75
CA PHE A 96 -7.27 6.29 5.79
C PHE A 96 -7.87 6.56 4.40
N LEU A 97 -7.08 6.91 3.38
CA LEU A 97 -7.65 7.22 2.04
C LEU A 97 -7.69 6.08 1.06
N LEU A 98 -6.78 5.10 1.17
CA LEU A 98 -6.74 4.01 0.19
C LEU A 98 -8.01 3.14 0.23
N PRO A 99 -8.60 2.78 1.38
CA PRO A 99 -9.83 1.98 1.40
C PRO A 99 -11.02 2.64 0.68
N PRO A 100 -11.41 3.90 0.99
CA PRO A 100 -12.53 4.53 0.29
C PRO A 100 -12.18 4.93 -1.16
N LEU A 101 -10.90 5.08 -1.51
CA LEU A 101 -10.49 5.28 -2.91
C LEU A 101 -10.57 3.97 -3.71
N ALA A 102 -10.19 2.84 -3.12
CA ALA A 102 -10.24 1.52 -3.75
C ALA A 102 -11.67 1.11 -4.11
N VAL A 103 -12.64 1.34 -3.23
CA VAL A 103 -14.07 1.08 -3.51
C VAL A 103 -14.54 1.92 -4.71
N ARG A 104 -14.14 3.19 -4.80
CA ARG A 104 -14.48 4.05 -5.95
C ARG A 104 -13.76 3.66 -7.24
N ALA A 105 -12.55 3.13 -7.15
CA ALA A 105 -11.76 2.71 -8.31
C ALA A 105 -12.34 1.45 -8.97
N ARG A 106 -12.85 0.49 -8.18
CA ARG A 106 -13.49 -0.74 -8.69
C ARG A 106 -14.74 -0.45 -9.53
N GLY A 107 -15.51 0.58 -9.18
CA GLY A 107 -16.68 0.99 -9.98
C GLY A 107 -16.34 1.62 -11.34
N ARG A 108 -15.07 1.99 -11.59
CA ARG A 108 -14.62 2.60 -12.87
C ARG A 108 -13.90 1.65 -13.80
N PHE A 109 -13.18 0.68 -13.28
CA PHE A 109 -12.33 -0.21 -14.06
C PHE A 109 -12.68 -1.66 -13.69
N ARG A 110 -13.77 -2.16 -14.27
CA ARG A 110 -14.33 -3.50 -13.95
C ARG A 110 -13.59 -4.65 -14.66
N THR A 111 -12.75 -4.35 -15.65
CA THR A 111 -12.04 -5.31 -16.51
C THR A 111 -10.59 -5.55 -16.10
N SER A 112 -10.04 -4.74 -15.20
CA SER A 112 -8.62 -4.74 -14.88
C SER A 112 -8.33 -5.46 -13.56
N HIS A 113 -7.75 -6.66 -13.63
CA HIS A 113 -7.40 -7.47 -12.45
C HIS A 113 -6.09 -7.06 -11.76
N THR A 114 -5.30 -6.18 -12.38
CA THR A 114 -4.03 -5.69 -11.85
C THR A 114 -4.06 -4.18 -11.66
N ILE A 115 -3.23 -3.65 -10.75
CA ILE A 115 -3.12 -2.20 -10.51
C ILE A 115 -2.66 -1.41 -11.74
N LEU A 116 -2.05 -2.10 -12.71
CA LEU A 116 -1.55 -1.54 -13.96
C LEU A 116 -2.61 -1.51 -15.07
N GLY A 117 -3.69 -2.29 -14.94
CA GLY A 117 -4.76 -2.36 -15.94
C GLY A 117 -5.47 -1.01 -16.17
N PRO A 118 -5.88 -0.26 -15.12
CA PRO A 118 -6.49 1.06 -15.29
C PRO A 118 -5.58 2.08 -15.99
N LEU A 119 -4.26 1.95 -15.83
CA LEU A 119 -3.28 2.80 -16.50
C LEU A 119 -3.22 2.52 -18.00
N ARG A 120 -3.33 1.24 -18.40
CA ARG A 120 -3.38 0.86 -19.82
C ARG A 120 -4.64 1.38 -20.50
N GLU A 121 -5.78 1.30 -19.82
CA GLU A 121 -7.08 1.76 -20.34
C GLU A 121 -7.13 3.29 -20.49
N SER A 122 -6.42 4.02 -19.62
CA SER A 122 -6.50 5.50 -19.58
C SER A 122 -5.38 6.22 -20.34
N TYR A 123 -4.18 5.61 -20.47
CA TYR A 123 -2.98 6.29 -20.98
C TYR A 123 -2.24 5.51 -22.10
N GLY A 124 -2.76 4.35 -22.52
CA GLY A 124 -2.19 3.56 -23.61
C GLY A 124 -1.02 2.65 -23.23
N ARG A 125 -0.46 1.94 -24.22
CA ARG A 125 0.54 0.87 -24.03
C ARG A 125 1.92 1.38 -23.59
N TRP A 126 2.35 2.53 -24.10
CA TRP A 126 3.66 3.11 -23.78
C TRP A 126 3.77 3.54 -22.31
N VAL A 127 2.75 4.23 -21.79
CA VAL A 127 2.69 4.63 -20.38
C VAL A 127 2.59 3.42 -19.46
N HIS A 128 1.88 2.36 -19.88
CA HIS A 128 1.81 1.11 -19.14
C HIS A 128 3.18 0.43 -19.02
N ALA A 129 3.97 0.38 -20.09
CA ALA A 129 5.33 -0.19 -20.04
C ALA A 129 6.25 0.60 -19.09
N LEU A 130 6.19 1.93 -19.14
CA LEU A 130 6.94 2.79 -18.23
C LEU A 130 6.46 2.70 -16.77
N ALA A 131 5.20 2.31 -16.52
CA ALA A 131 4.68 2.09 -15.17
C ALA A 131 5.08 0.72 -14.57
N ILE A 132 5.37 -0.27 -15.42
CA ILE A 132 5.82 -1.60 -14.97
C ILE A 132 7.22 -1.52 -14.33
N LEU A 133 8.15 -0.81 -14.96
CA LEU A 133 9.53 -0.67 -14.46
C LEU A 133 9.65 -0.16 -13.01
N PRO A 134 9.06 0.99 -12.63
CA PRO A 134 9.11 1.49 -11.26
C PRO A 134 8.33 0.59 -10.30
N CYS A 135 7.27 -0.08 -10.77
CA CYS A 135 6.54 -1.06 -9.96
C CYS A 135 7.45 -2.22 -9.59
N LEU A 136 8.12 -2.83 -10.57
CA LEU A 136 9.05 -3.95 -10.40
C LEU A 136 10.25 -3.55 -9.51
N ALA A 137 10.85 -2.40 -9.79
CA ALA A 137 11.96 -1.87 -8.99
C ALA A 137 11.55 -1.67 -7.53
N SER A 138 10.37 -1.10 -7.28
CA SER A 138 9.88 -0.88 -5.92
C SER A 138 9.63 -2.18 -5.16
N THR A 139 9.10 -3.23 -5.82
CA THR A 139 8.88 -4.53 -5.16
C THR A 139 10.18 -5.20 -4.78
N LEU A 140 11.23 -5.09 -5.61
CA LEU A 140 12.55 -5.63 -5.31
C LEU A 140 13.24 -4.88 -4.15
N ILE A 141 13.20 -3.55 -4.15
CA ILE A 141 13.76 -2.72 -3.07
C ILE A 141 13.04 -2.98 -1.74
N LYS A 142 11.71 -3.13 -1.77
CA LYS A 142 10.93 -3.39 -0.56
C LYS A 142 11.20 -4.78 0.00
N ALA A 143 11.33 -5.78 -0.88
CA ALA A 143 11.72 -7.13 -0.49
C ALA A 143 13.11 -7.16 0.17
N SER A 144 14.10 -6.48 -0.43
CA SER A 144 15.46 -6.44 0.12
C SER A 144 15.54 -5.72 1.47
N VAL A 145 14.82 -4.60 1.64
CA VAL A 145 14.77 -3.88 2.92
C VAL A 145 14.09 -4.71 4.00
N ASN A 146 12.99 -5.39 3.68
CA ASN A 146 12.31 -6.24 4.67
C ASN A 146 13.19 -7.42 5.10
N LEU A 147 13.94 -8.01 4.16
CA LEU A 147 14.92 -9.06 4.46
C LEU A 147 16.06 -8.54 5.36
N SER A 148 16.57 -7.34 5.07
CA SER A 148 17.62 -6.71 5.88
C SER A 148 17.15 -6.38 7.30
N VAL A 149 15.90 -5.94 7.45
CA VAL A 149 15.30 -5.67 8.76
C VAL A 149 15.12 -6.96 9.54
N ALA A 150 14.55 -8.00 8.93
CA ALA A 150 14.36 -9.29 9.57
C ALA A 150 15.69 -9.92 10.01
N ALA A 151 16.73 -9.84 9.16
CA ALA A 151 18.07 -10.33 9.49
C ALA A 151 18.65 -9.63 10.73
N LYS A 152 18.49 -8.31 10.87
CA LYS A 152 18.95 -7.56 12.05
C LYS A 152 18.24 -8.01 13.34
N VAL A 153 16.94 -8.25 13.26
CA VAL A 153 16.14 -8.71 14.40
C VAL A 153 16.56 -10.13 14.81
N LEU A 154 16.75 -11.02 13.84
CA LEU A 154 17.23 -12.39 14.08
C LEU A 154 18.66 -12.43 14.65
N SER A 155 19.57 -11.58 14.15
CA SER A 155 20.91 -11.45 14.71
C SER A 155 20.89 -10.97 16.16
N ALA A 156 19.98 -10.06 16.51
CA ALA A 156 19.82 -9.62 17.90
C ALA A 156 19.29 -10.73 18.82
N LEU A 157 18.51 -11.67 18.30
CA LEU A 157 17.95 -12.80 19.05
C LEU A 157 18.91 -14.00 19.15
N ALA A 158 19.58 -14.34 18.05
CA ALA A 158 20.43 -15.53 17.94
C ALA A 158 21.92 -15.25 18.21
N GLY A 159 22.36 -13.98 18.23
CA GLY A 159 23.76 -13.61 18.39
C GLY A 159 24.66 -13.94 17.19
N THR A 160 24.09 -14.30 16.05
CA THR A 160 24.82 -14.71 14.84
C THR A 160 24.99 -13.58 13.83
N HIS A 161 25.96 -13.73 12.93
CA HIS A 161 26.28 -12.72 11.92
C HIS A 161 25.10 -12.45 10.96
N PRO A 162 24.77 -11.18 10.65
CA PRO A 162 23.56 -10.81 9.89
C PRO A 162 23.50 -11.39 8.48
N MET A 163 24.65 -11.63 7.84
CA MET A 163 24.68 -12.27 6.51
C MET A 163 24.21 -13.73 6.56
N ALA A 164 24.48 -14.45 7.65
CA ALA A 164 24.00 -15.82 7.81
C ALA A 164 22.48 -15.84 7.99
N CYS A 165 21.94 -14.95 8.82
CA CYS A 165 20.49 -14.81 9.03
C CYS A 165 19.76 -14.46 7.72
N ALA A 166 20.33 -13.60 6.87
CA ALA A 166 19.71 -13.20 5.60
C ALA A 166 19.55 -14.37 4.61
N ILE A 167 20.40 -15.40 4.68
CA ILE A 167 20.32 -16.60 3.83
C ILE A 167 19.33 -17.64 4.40
N ILE A 168 19.24 -17.73 5.73
CA ILE A 168 18.37 -18.69 6.43
C ILE A 168 16.88 -18.33 6.25
N ILE A 169 16.52 -17.04 6.31
CA ILE A 169 15.12 -16.59 6.19
C ILE A 169 14.42 -17.09 4.90
N PRO A 170 14.98 -16.92 3.69
CA PRO A 170 14.33 -17.38 2.46
C PRO A 170 14.35 -18.91 2.32
N THR A 171 15.36 -19.60 2.85
CA THR A 171 15.39 -21.07 2.82
C THR A 171 14.35 -21.70 3.75
N CYS A 172 14.14 -21.13 4.94
CA CYS A 172 13.04 -21.53 5.82
C CYS A 172 11.66 -21.35 5.14
N ALA A 173 11.46 -20.27 4.39
CA ALA A 173 10.18 -20.02 3.73
C ALA A 173 9.86 -20.97 2.56
N VAL A 174 10.85 -21.66 1.99
CA VAL A 174 10.65 -22.64 0.91
C VAL A 174 10.42 -24.06 1.45
N VAL A 175 10.90 -24.33 2.67
CA VAL A 175 10.78 -25.64 3.32
C VAL A 175 9.47 -25.81 4.09
N CYS A 176 8.84 -24.71 4.52
CA CYS A 176 7.52 -24.70 5.14
C CYS A 176 6.40 -24.61 4.11
#